data_AF-R0EZZ9-F1
#
_entry.id   AF-R0EZZ9-F1
#
_cell.length_a   1.000
_cell.length_b   1.000
_cell.length_c   1.000
_cell.angle_alpha   90.00
_cell.angle_beta   90.00
_cell.angle_gamma   90.00
#
_symmetry.space_group_name_H-M   'P 1'
#
loop_
_entity.id
_entity.type
_entity.pdbx_description
1 polymer ?
#
loop_
_entity_poly.entity_id
_entity_poly.type
_entity_poly.pdbx_seq_one_letter_code
_entity_poly.pdbx_strand_id
1 'polypeptide(L)'
;MYGSNPHLICSLCDHNPEFKSFQMFLTHLYGTTHQQKLLELVPLSNKLQRLSAALDEPTEINYEAVTFVFWDIKMCPVPRGCSPRRLGPCIKRFLENQGYSGPLTITAIGVLTDVDSDILEGVYSSGIDFNNTPECFEFISTLHYLLSGLKDKNPPPANIMVITSDEFFSSKYAVTLQSSGYNLQPSPFGSPFFLEGSGALEDDKCSYETSESALWICTVCDYLSGRGFENFTTHVNSRRHNRKLLDYLPANDRFTREYPLNHGD
;
A
#
# COMPACT_ATOMS: atom_id res chain seq x y z
N MET A 1 -43.40 32.85 44.67
CA MET A 1 -43.32 32.06 43.43
C MET A 1 -41.96 31.39 43.41
N TYR A 2 -41.95 30.06 43.25
CA TYR A 2 -40.80 29.17 43.43
C TYR A 2 -39.65 29.53 42.47
N GLY A 3 -38.44 29.68 43.00
CA GLY A 3 -37.23 29.84 42.20
C GLY A 3 -36.86 28.51 41.55
N SER A 4 -36.77 28.48 40.22
CA SER A 4 -36.32 27.33 39.45
C SER A 4 -34.88 26.99 39.85
N ASN A 5 -34.67 25.78 40.35
CA ASN A 5 -33.33 25.26 40.69
C ASN A 5 -32.53 25.07 39.38
N PRO A 6 -31.28 25.57 39.29
CA PRO A 6 -30.48 25.37 38.09
C PRO A 6 -30.14 23.88 37.91
N HIS A 7 -30.55 23.33 36.78
CA HIS A 7 -30.32 21.94 36.37
C HIS A 7 -28.89 21.83 35.82
N LEU A 8 -28.00 21.12 36.53
CA LEU A 8 -26.62 20.92 36.11
C LEU A 8 -26.46 19.54 35.48
N ILE A 9 -25.86 19.49 34.29
CA ILE A 9 -25.63 18.27 33.51
C ILE A 9 -24.14 18.17 33.16
N CYS A 10 -23.61 16.95 33.19
CA CYS A 10 -22.28 16.65 32.69
C CYS A 10 -22.39 15.92 31.35
N SER A 11 -22.14 16.61 30.24
CA SER A 11 -22.20 16.03 28.88
C SER A 11 -21.13 14.94 28.64
N LEU A 12 -20.07 14.91 29.45
CA LEU A 12 -19.02 13.89 29.35
C LEU A 12 -19.46 12.54 29.96
N CYS A 13 -20.24 12.60 31.03
CA CYS A 13 -20.62 11.42 31.80
C CYS A 13 -22.06 10.97 31.53
N ASP A 14 -22.82 11.77 30.79
CA ASP A 14 -24.21 11.55 30.34
C ASP A 14 -25.13 11.13 31.50
N HIS A 15 -25.04 11.87 32.61
CA HIS A 15 -25.83 11.59 33.80
C HIS A 15 -27.27 12.09 33.63
N ASN A 16 -28.17 11.13 33.44
CA ASN A 16 -29.61 11.27 33.62
C ASN A 16 -30.04 10.36 34.80
N PRO A 17 -30.59 10.90 35.91
CA PRO A 17 -31.08 12.26 36.12
C PRO A 17 -30.00 13.30 36.49
N GLU A 18 -30.36 14.56 36.29
CA GLU A 18 -29.54 15.76 36.49
C GLU A 18 -29.13 15.97 37.96
N PHE A 19 -28.05 16.73 38.19
CA PHE A 19 -27.57 17.01 39.53
C PHE A 19 -28.48 18.02 40.24
N LYS A 20 -28.94 17.65 41.44
CA LYS A 20 -29.91 18.43 42.22
C LYS A 20 -29.31 19.62 42.98
N SER A 21 -27.98 19.76 42.99
CA SER A 21 -27.28 20.91 43.59
C SER A 21 -25.90 21.12 42.99
N PHE A 22 -25.40 22.35 43.09
CA PHE A 22 -24.04 22.70 42.65
C PHE A 22 -22.96 21.91 43.39
N GLN A 23 -23.14 21.65 44.69
CA GLN A 23 -22.16 20.87 45.46
C GLN A 23 -22.08 19.42 44.98
N MET A 24 -23.20 18.81 44.60
CA MET A 24 -23.19 17.45 44.01
C MET A 24 -22.48 17.43 42.65
N PHE A 25 -22.66 18.48 41.85
CA PHE A 25 -21.98 18.62 40.57
C PHE A 25 -20.46 18.79 40.75
N LEU A 26 -20.02 19.62 41.70
CA LEU A 26 -18.58 19.76 42.01
C LEU A 26 -17.97 18.44 42.49
N THR A 27 -18.63 17.74 43.42
CA THR A 27 -18.17 16.41 43.88
C THR A 27 -18.08 15.42 42.71
N HIS A 28 -18.99 15.51 41.73
CA HIS A 28 -18.90 14.72 40.49
C HIS A 28 -17.68 15.08 39.65
N LEU A 29 -17.43 16.38 39.38
CA LEU A 29 -16.29 16.84 38.56
C LEU A 29 -14.94 16.40 39.14
N TYR A 30 -14.80 16.46 40.47
CA TYR A 30 -13.59 15.99 41.16
C TYR A 30 -13.58 14.48 41.44
N GLY A 31 -14.65 13.77 41.08
CA GLY A 31 -14.79 12.33 41.25
C GLY A 31 -13.95 11.53 40.27
N THR A 32 -13.54 10.34 40.68
CA THR A 32 -12.67 9.44 39.90
C THR A 32 -13.25 9.07 38.54
N THR A 33 -14.56 8.85 38.45
CA THR A 33 -15.25 8.50 37.20
C THR A 33 -15.17 9.63 36.16
N HIS A 34 -15.35 10.88 36.59
CA HIS A 34 -15.25 12.03 35.69
C HIS A 34 -13.80 12.23 35.23
N GLN A 35 -12.86 12.18 36.18
CA GLN A 35 -11.43 12.33 35.88
C GLN A 35 -10.92 11.22 34.95
N GLN A 36 -11.37 9.97 35.11
CA GLN A 36 -11.03 8.87 34.19
C GLN A 36 -11.54 9.11 32.78
N LYS A 37 -12.83 9.48 32.61
CA LYS A 37 -13.37 9.82 31.28
C LYS A 37 -12.67 11.04 30.66
N LEU A 38 -12.30 12.03 31.47
CA LEU A 38 -11.53 13.19 31.01
C LEU A 38 -10.13 12.76 30.54
N LEU A 39 -9.46 11.87 31.28
CA LEU A 39 -8.17 11.29 30.92
C LEU A 39 -8.25 10.38 29.69
N GLU A 40 -9.39 9.78 29.36
CA GLU A 40 -9.58 9.04 28.10
C GLU A 40 -9.70 9.97 26.88
N LEU A 41 -10.24 11.19 27.08
CA LEU A 41 -10.33 12.19 26.02
C LEU A 41 -9.00 12.92 25.74
N VAL A 42 -8.11 13.05 26.72
CA VAL A 42 -6.81 13.73 26.53
C VAL A 42 -5.94 13.06 25.46
N PRO A 43 -5.76 11.73 25.44
CA PRO A 43 -5.06 11.03 24.36
C PRO A 43 -5.74 11.19 23.00
N LEU A 44 -7.07 11.19 22.94
CA LEU A 44 -7.83 11.40 21.70
C LEU A 44 -7.67 12.83 21.19
N SER A 45 -7.72 13.82 22.08
CA SER A 45 -7.48 15.23 21.78
C SER A 45 -6.05 15.45 21.28
N ASN A 46 -5.05 14.86 21.96
CA ASN A 46 -3.65 14.93 21.53
C ASN A 46 -3.43 14.22 20.20
N LYS A 47 -4.12 13.10 19.96
CA LYS A 47 -4.10 12.40 18.67
C LYS A 47 -4.76 13.26 17.59
N LEU A 48 -5.87 13.91 17.86
CA LEU A 48 -6.56 14.84 16.95
C LEU A 48 -5.75 16.12 16.70
N GLN A 49 -5.06 16.66 17.71
CA GLN A 49 -4.14 17.80 17.56
C GLN A 49 -2.90 17.44 16.75
N ARG A 50 -2.38 16.21 16.92
CA ARG A 50 -1.30 15.70 16.06
C ARG A 50 -1.78 15.48 14.63
N LEU A 51 -3.01 14.99 14.46
CA LEU A 51 -3.63 14.86 13.15
C LEU A 51 -3.88 16.23 12.52
N SER A 52 -4.30 17.25 13.27
CA SER A 52 -4.47 18.61 12.74
C SER A 52 -3.14 19.26 12.39
N ALA A 53 -2.13 19.15 13.26
CA ALA A 53 -0.80 19.70 13.00
C ALA A 53 -0.11 19.05 11.78
N ALA A 54 -0.32 17.74 11.55
CA ALA A 54 0.19 17.06 10.36
C ALA A 54 -0.56 17.41 9.07
N LEU A 55 -1.74 18.03 9.16
CA LEU A 55 -2.52 18.51 8.01
C LEU A 55 -2.23 19.99 7.68
N ASP A 56 -1.68 20.76 8.63
CA ASP A 56 -1.48 22.22 8.49
C ASP A 56 -0.09 22.62 7.94
N GLU A 57 0.92 21.74 7.98
CA GLU A 57 2.21 21.98 7.31
C GLU A 57 2.30 21.15 6.01
N PRO A 58 2.39 21.78 4.82
CA PRO A 58 2.71 21.07 3.60
C PRO A 58 4.06 20.39 3.79
N THR A 59 4.10 19.07 3.69
CA THR A 59 5.36 18.34 3.65
C THR A 59 6.13 18.88 2.45
N GLU A 60 7.23 19.60 2.69
CA GLU A 60 8.02 20.21 1.62
C GLU A 60 8.53 19.05 0.74
N ILE A 61 8.04 18.98 -0.51
CA ILE A 61 8.32 17.85 -1.38
C ILE A 61 9.81 17.85 -1.70
N ASN A 62 10.52 16.81 -1.25
CA ASN A 62 11.91 16.62 -1.62
C ASN A 62 12.00 15.79 -2.90
N TYR A 63 12.19 16.50 -4.02
CA TYR A 63 12.29 15.91 -5.35
C TYR A 63 13.56 15.06 -5.57
N GLU A 64 14.58 15.23 -4.73
CA GLU A 64 15.84 14.47 -4.79
C GLU A 64 15.81 13.22 -3.89
N ALA A 65 14.76 13.07 -3.06
CA ALA A 65 14.59 11.91 -2.19
C ALA A 65 14.30 10.63 -2.99
N VAL A 66 14.60 9.48 -2.37
CA VAL A 66 14.27 8.16 -2.94
C VAL A 66 12.77 8.07 -3.24
N THR A 67 12.45 7.50 -4.40
CA THR A 67 11.09 7.36 -4.90
C THR A 67 10.74 5.89 -5.11
N PHE A 68 9.63 5.47 -4.51
CA PHE A 68 9.11 4.12 -4.62
C PHE A 68 7.78 4.12 -5.36
N VAL A 69 7.68 3.32 -6.41
CA VAL A 69 6.45 3.13 -7.18
C VAL A 69 5.94 1.72 -6.95
N PHE A 70 4.73 1.58 -6.40
CA PHE A 70 4.08 0.29 -6.22
C PHE A 70 2.91 0.15 -7.18
N TRP A 71 2.95 -0.86 -8.04
CA TRP A 71 2.00 -1.03 -9.12
C TRP A 71 1.19 -2.32 -8.94
N ASP A 72 -0.12 -2.16 -8.81
CA ASP A 72 -1.09 -3.24 -8.86
C ASP A 72 -1.30 -3.69 -10.31
N ILE A 73 -0.54 -4.69 -10.75
CA ILE A 73 -0.57 -5.16 -12.15
C ILE A 73 -1.90 -5.81 -12.51
N LYS A 74 -2.66 -6.29 -11.52
CA LYS A 74 -3.97 -6.92 -11.73
C LYS A 74 -5.04 -5.87 -12.00
N MET A 75 -5.10 -4.84 -11.17
CA MET A 75 -6.09 -3.76 -11.29
C MET A 75 -5.72 -2.74 -12.37
N CYS A 76 -4.42 -2.61 -12.67
CA CYS A 76 -3.89 -1.70 -13.67
C CYS A 76 -3.01 -2.49 -14.67
N PRO A 77 -3.58 -3.37 -15.51
CA PRO A 77 -2.81 -4.19 -16.43
C PRO A 77 -2.13 -3.37 -17.53
N VAL A 78 -1.15 -3.97 -18.20
CA VAL A 78 -0.49 -3.34 -19.36
C VAL A 78 -1.52 -3.03 -20.44
N PRO A 79 -1.66 -1.76 -20.89
CA PRO A 79 -2.62 -1.41 -21.93
C PRO A 79 -2.33 -2.12 -23.25
N ARG A 80 -3.39 -2.46 -23.99
CA ARG A 80 -3.26 -3.07 -25.32
C ARG A 80 -2.49 -2.13 -26.27
N GLY A 81 -1.55 -2.69 -27.03
CA GLY A 81 -0.71 -1.94 -27.97
C GLY A 81 0.45 -1.19 -27.32
N CYS A 82 0.56 -1.17 -25.99
CA CYS A 82 1.74 -0.67 -25.29
C CYS A 82 2.82 -1.76 -25.26
N SER A 83 4.07 -1.39 -25.55
CA SER A 83 5.20 -2.30 -25.38
C SER A 83 5.57 -2.42 -23.89
N PRO A 84 5.48 -3.61 -23.28
CA PRO A 84 5.79 -3.78 -21.86
C PRO A 84 7.24 -3.38 -21.52
N ARG A 85 8.17 -3.52 -22.47
CA ARG A 85 9.58 -3.14 -22.35
C ARG A 85 9.81 -1.63 -22.15
N ARG A 86 8.79 -0.82 -22.44
CA ARG A 86 8.86 0.65 -22.30
C ARG A 86 8.29 1.16 -20.98
N LEU A 87 7.63 0.32 -20.18
CA LEU A 87 6.91 0.78 -18.99
C LEU A 87 7.82 1.39 -17.94
N GLY A 88 8.93 0.72 -17.56
CA GLY A 88 9.91 1.26 -16.62
C GLY A 88 10.43 2.64 -17.06
N PRO A 89 10.97 2.78 -18.28
CA PRO A 89 11.38 4.08 -18.82
C PRO A 89 10.28 5.14 -18.87
N CYS A 90 9.05 4.78 -19.23
CA CYS A 90 7.93 5.71 -19.26
C CYS A 90 7.59 6.24 -17.86
N ILE A 91 7.55 5.36 -16.85
CA ILE A 91 7.29 5.75 -15.45
C ILE A 91 8.42 6.65 -14.94
N LYS A 92 9.69 6.29 -15.22
CA LYS A 92 10.86 7.10 -14.86
C LYS A 92 10.76 8.51 -15.48
N ARG A 93 10.53 8.60 -16.78
CA ARG A 93 10.38 9.88 -17.48
C ARG A 93 9.19 10.71 -16.97
N PHE A 94 8.08 10.06 -16.63
CA PHE A 94 6.94 10.74 -16.01
C PHE A 94 7.34 11.41 -14.69
N LEU A 95 8.05 10.70 -13.82
CA LEU A 95 8.54 11.23 -12.55
C LEU A 95 9.57 12.35 -12.74
N GLU A 96 10.52 12.19 -13.67
CA GLU A 96 11.51 13.22 -14.02
C GLU A 96 10.83 14.52 -14.51
N ASN A 97 9.78 14.40 -15.33
CA ASN A 97 9.00 15.55 -15.80
C ASN A 97 8.25 16.28 -14.67
N GLN A 98 7.96 15.59 -13.55
CA GLN A 98 7.39 16.19 -12.35
C GLN A 98 8.48 16.77 -11.41
N GLY A 99 9.76 16.66 -11.78
CA GLY A 99 10.91 17.17 -11.03
C GLY A 99 11.65 16.13 -10.19
N TYR A 100 11.12 14.90 -10.07
CA TYR A 100 11.75 13.85 -9.28
C TYR A 100 13.05 13.36 -9.92
N SER A 101 14.16 13.48 -9.19
CA SER A 101 15.51 13.14 -9.67
C SER A 101 16.26 12.18 -8.76
N GLY A 102 15.67 11.82 -7.62
CA GLY A 102 16.23 10.85 -6.68
C GLY A 102 16.24 9.40 -7.20
N PRO A 103 16.87 8.47 -6.46
CA PRO A 103 16.87 7.05 -6.80
C PRO A 103 15.44 6.50 -6.92
N LEU A 104 15.19 5.67 -7.93
CA LEU A 104 13.86 5.13 -8.26
C LEU A 104 13.83 3.62 -8.14
N THR A 105 12.81 3.10 -7.45
CA THR A 105 12.45 1.67 -7.45
C THR A 105 10.99 1.52 -7.85
N ILE A 106 10.73 0.71 -8.89
CA ILE A 106 9.38 0.41 -9.37
C ILE A 106 9.12 -1.08 -9.12
N THR A 107 8.03 -1.41 -8.43
CA THR A 107 7.65 -2.79 -8.11
C THR A 107 6.24 -3.11 -8.58
N ALA A 108 6.12 -4.08 -9.49
CA ALA A 108 4.84 -4.69 -9.86
C ALA A 108 4.45 -5.77 -8.83
N ILE A 109 3.23 -5.69 -8.32
CA ILE A 109 2.68 -6.54 -7.28
C ILE A 109 1.43 -7.23 -7.79
N GLY A 110 1.35 -8.55 -7.59
CA GLY A 110 0.14 -9.32 -7.86
C GLY A 110 0.42 -10.81 -7.98
N VAL A 111 -0.59 -11.57 -8.40
CA VAL A 111 -0.43 -12.95 -8.84
C VAL A 111 0.19 -12.92 -10.23
N LEU A 112 1.52 -12.91 -10.29
CA LEU A 112 2.23 -12.68 -11.55
C LEU A 112 2.04 -13.86 -12.51
N THR A 113 1.78 -15.06 -12.01
CA THR A 113 1.47 -16.23 -12.84
C THR A 113 0.18 -16.10 -13.66
N ASP A 114 -0.69 -15.12 -13.35
CA ASP A 114 -1.91 -14.85 -14.11
C ASP A 114 -1.67 -13.92 -15.31
N VAL A 115 -0.47 -13.38 -15.46
CA VAL A 115 -0.08 -12.47 -16.55
C VAL A 115 0.72 -13.25 -17.59
N ASP A 116 0.44 -13.01 -18.88
CA ASP A 116 1.16 -13.65 -19.98
C ASP A 116 2.68 -13.50 -19.83
N SER A 117 3.42 -14.62 -20.01
CA SER A 117 4.87 -14.66 -19.80
C SER A 117 5.62 -13.65 -20.66
N ASP A 118 5.21 -13.44 -21.92
CA ASP A 118 5.83 -12.46 -22.83
C ASP A 118 5.65 -11.01 -22.34
N ILE A 119 4.48 -10.73 -21.74
CA ILE A 119 4.19 -9.44 -21.13
C ILE A 119 5.10 -9.27 -19.91
N LEU A 120 5.13 -10.25 -19.00
CA LEU A 120 5.96 -10.20 -17.80
C LEU A 120 7.45 -10.08 -18.12
N GLU A 121 7.96 -10.83 -19.08
CA GLU A 121 9.36 -10.73 -19.50
C GLU A 121 9.65 -9.30 -19.97
N GLY A 122 8.73 -8.73 -20.76
CA GLY A 122 8.84 -7.35 -21.21
C GLY A 122 8.85 -6.36 -20.04
N VAL A 123 7.93 -6.50 -19.09
CA VAL A 123 7.87 -5.66 -17.87
C VAL A 123 9.17 -5.78 -17.07
N TYR A 124 9.62 -6.99 -16.76
CA TYR A 124 10.83 -7.25 -15.99
C TYR A 124 12.07 -6.67 -16.67
N SER A 125 12.17 -6.86 -18.00
CA SER A 125 13.28 -6.34 -18.79
C SER A 125 13.33 -4.81 -18.84
N SER A 126 12.23 -4.13 -18.51
CA SER A 126 12.19 -2.67 -18.41
C SER A 126 12.76 -2.12 -17.09
N GLY A 127 13.27 -3.00 -16.21
CA GLY A 127 13.84 -2.62 -14.91
C GLY A 127 12.81 -2.55 -13.78
N ILE A 128 11.63 -3.15 -13.96
CA ILE A 128 10.59 -3.20 -12.93
C ILE A 128 10.77 -4.46 -12.08
N ASP A 129 10.84 -4.26 -10.77
CA ASP A 129 10.91 -5.33 -9.79
C ASP A 129 9.57 -6.06 -9.67
N PHE A 130 9.62 -7.33 -9.29
CA PHE A 130 8.44 -8.17 -9.11
C PHE A 130 8.21 -8.53 -7.65
N ASN A 131 6.96 -8.52 -7.22
CA ASN A 131 6.53 -9.13 -5.98
C ASN A 131 5.33 -10.03 -6.22
N ASN A 132 5.59 -11.33 -6.35
CA ASN A 132 4.55 -12.34 -6.58
C ASN A 132 3.82 -12.67 -5.27
N THR A 133 2.49 -12.56 -5.30
CA THR A 133 1.60 -12.79 -4.16
C THR A 133 0.67 -13.99 -4.39
N PRO A 134 0.21 -14.65 -3.32
CA PRO A 134 -0.91 -15.60 -3.45
C PRO A 134 -2.20 -14.85 -3.81
N GLU A 135 -3.14 -15.53 -4.46
CA GLU A 135 -4.40 -14.92 -4.91
C GLU A 135 -5.28 -14.35 -3.80
N CYS A 136 -5.24 -14.96 -2.62
CA CYS A 136 -6.01 -14.50 -1.46
C CYS A 136 -5.44 -13.23 -0.78
N PHE A 137 -4.29 -12.72 -1.23
CA PHE A 137 -3.71 -11.48 -0.71
C PHE A 137 -4.14 -10.30 -1.56
N GLU A 138 -4.87 -9.37 -0.95
CA GLU A 138 -5.16 -8.08 -1.57
C GLU A 138 -3.89 -7.25 -1.73
N PHE A 139 -3.85 -6.44 -2.79
CA PHE A 139 -2.74 -5.53 -3.09
C PHE A 139 -2.38 -4.66 -1.88
N ILE A 140 -3.38 -4.06 -1.24
CA ILE A 140 -3.21 -3.17 -0.07
C ILE A 140 -2.52 -3.88 1.10
N SER A 141 -2.89 -5.13 1.37
CA SER A 141 -2.30 -5.92 2.44
C SER A 141 -0.82 -6.23 2.16
N THR A 142 -0.50 -6.55 0.91
CA THR A 142 0.89 -6.76 0.49
C THR A 142 1.70 -5.47 0.56
N LEU A 143 1.12 -4.37 0.07
CA LEU A 143 1.75 -3.06 0.10
C LEU A 143 2.04 -2.60 1.53
N HIS A 144 1.14 -2.85 2.48
CA HIS A 144 1.38 -2.56 3.90
C HIS A 144 2.66 -3.21 4.42
N TYR A 145 2.84 -4.50 4.11
CA TYR A 145 3.99 -5.27 4.55
C TYR A 145 5.29 -4.79 3.88
N LEU A 146 5.25 -4.47 2.59
CA LEU A 146 6.42 -3.90 1.91
C LEU A 146 6.79 -2.54 2.50
N LEU A 147 5.80 -1.69 2.76
CA LEU A 147 6.01 -0.36 3.34
C LEU A 147 6.54 -0.41 4.77
N SER A 148 6.15 -1.40 5.58
CA SER A 148 6.68 -1.52 6.94
C SER A 148 8.19 -1.78 6.92
N GLY A 149 8.66 -2.74 6.10
CA GLY A 149 10.10 -3.01 5.95
C GLY A 149 10.87 -1.88 5.25
N LEU A 150 10.20 -1.13 4.36
CA LEU A 150 10.79 0.02 3.69
C LEU A 150 11.03 1.20 4.64
N LYS A 151 10.05 1.49 5.50
CA LYS A 151 10.09 2.59 6.48
C LYS A 151 11.30 2.49 7.41
N ASP A 152 11.69 1.27 7.78
CA ASP A 152 12.86 1.03 8.64
C ASP A 152 14.19 1.40 7.95
N LYS A 153 14.25 1.27 6.61
CA LYS A 153 15.46 1.50 5.82
C LYS A 153 15.51 2.88 5.16
N ASN A 154 14.34 3.47 4.91
CA ASN A 154 14.18 4.72 4.18
C ASN A 154 13.24 5.65 4.97
N PRO A 155 13.67 6.20 6.12
CA PRO A 155 12.87 7.19 6.83
C PRO A 155 12.69 8.44 5.96
N PRO A 156 11.64 9.25 6.21
CA PRO A 156 11.44 10.51 5.50
C PRO A 156 12.68 11.43 5.54
N PRO A 157 12.94 12.21 4.48
CA PRO A 157 12.09 12.38 3.30
C PRO A 157 12.20 11.22 2.29
N ALA A 158 11.04 10.73 1.83
CA ALA A 158 10.91 9.71 0.79
C ALA A 158 9.58 9.88 0.05
N ASN A 159 9.58 9.58 -1.25
CA ASN A 159 8.43 9.72 -2.13
C ASN A 159 7.81 8.35 -2.40
N ILE A 160 6.49 8.25 -2.34
CA ILE A 160 5.75 7.03 -2.64
C ILE A 160 4.68 7.34 -3.68
N MET A 161 4.61 6.50 -4.69
CA MET A 161 3.61 6.55 -5.73
C MET A 161 2.94 5.17 -5.80
N VAL A 162 1.62 5.16 -5.87
CA VAL A 162 0.86 3.91 -5.94
C VAL A 162 -0.04 3.94 -7.15
N ILE A 163 0.12 2.92 -7.98
CA ILE A 163 -0.61 2.73 -9.22
C ILE A 163 -1.61 1.60 -8.99
N THR A 164 -2.87 1.96 -8.73
CA THR A 164 -3.98 1.02 -8.57
C THR A 164 -5.27 1.71 -9.03
N SER A 165 -6.27 0.92 -9.45
CA SER A 165 -7.63 1.42 -9.70
C SER A 165 -8.49 1.38 -8.44
N ASP A 166 -7.93 0.94 -7.32
CA ASP A 166 -8.64 0.81 -6.06
C ASP A 166 -8.87 2.20 -5.42
N GLU A 167 -10.11 2.68 -5.50
CA GLU A 167 -10.55 3.90 -4.81
C GLU A 167 -10.31 3.82 -3.29
N PHE A 168 -10.21 2.61 -2.71
CA PHE A 168 -9.96 2.38 -1.29
C PHE A 168 -8.54 2.78 -0.84
N PHE A 169 -7.57 2.88 -1.76
CA PHE A 169 -6.23 3.40 -1.45
C PHE A 169 -6.29 4.89 -1.02
N SER A 170 -7.29 5.62 -1.53
CA SER A 170 -7.23 7.09 -1.57
C SER A 170 -7.44 7.81 -0.24
N SER A 171 -8.08 7.23 0.77
CA SER A 171 -8.40 7.97 2.01
C SER A 171 -7.56 7.57 3.22
N LYS A 172 -7.71 6.34 3.73
CA LYS A 172 -7.09 5.97 5.02
C LYS A 172 -5.58 5.69 4.92
N TYR A 173 -5.17 4.99 3.86
CA TYR A 173 -3.76 4.64 3.66
C TYR A 173 -2.92 5.85 3.29
N ALA A 174 -3.45 6.68 2.38
CA ALA A 174 -2.82 7.91 1.98
C ALA A 174 -2.57 8.85 3.18
N VAL A 175 -3.60 9.10 4.00
CA VAL A 175 -3.50 9.90 5.23
C VAL A 175 -2.45 9.32 6.18
N THR A 176 -2.39 7.99 6.33
CA THR A 176 -1.42 7.35 7.23
C THR A 176 0.02 7.55 6.76
N LEU A 177 0.28 7.49 5.46
CA LEU A 177 1.62 7.70 4.89
C LEU A 177 2.03 9.17 4.97
N GLN A 178 1.13 10.09 4.62
CA GLN A 178 1.36 11.53 4.74
C GLN A 178 1.60 11.94 6.20
N SER A 179 0.80 11.43 7.14
CA SER A 179 1.01 11.65 8.59
C SER A 179 2.35 11.09 9.09
N SER A 180 2.96 10.17 8.34
CA SER A 180 4.30 9.63 8.63
C SER A 180 5.41 10.41 7.92
N GLY A 181 5.11 11.51 7.21
CA GLY A 181 6.08 12.35 6.50
C GLY A 181 6.41 11.92 5.06
N TYR A 182 5.68 10.97 4.47
CA TYR A 182 5.90 10.54 3.08
C TYR A 182 5.11 11.40 2.09
N ASN A 183 5.75 11.75 0.98
CA ASN A 183 5.10 12.45 -0.11
C ASN A 183 4.39 11.45 -1.00
N LEU A 184 3.08 11.63 -1.21
CA LEU A 184 2.29 10.78 -2.10
C LEU A 184 2.08 11.44 -3.45
N GLN A 185 2.30 10.67 -4.52
CA GLN A 185 2.02 11.11 -5.89
C GLN A 185 0.78 10.44 -6.46
N PRO A 186 -0.08 11.19 -7.18
CA PRO A 186 -1.22 10.62 -7.88
C PRO A 186 -0.76 9.66 -8.98
N SER A 187 -1.51 8.56 -9.15
CA SER A 187 -1.26 7.56 -10.19
C SER A 187 -1.39 8.18 -11.59
N PRO A 188 -0.54 7.81 -12.58
CA PRO A 188 -0.68 8.25 -13.96
C PRO A 188 -1.56 7.29 -14.77
N PHE A 189 -2.05 6.18 -14.19
CA PHE A 189 -2.92 5.25 -14.90
C PHE A 189 -4.25 5.94 -15.20
N GLY A 190 -4.52 6.12 -16.50
CA GLY A 190 -5.62 6.96 -17.03
C GLY A 190 -5.16 8.30 -17.62
N SER A 191 -3.90 8.70 -17.41
CA SER A 191 -3.31 9.86 -18.10
C SER A 191 -2.96 9.53 -19.56
N PRO A 192 -2.98 10.54 -20.46
CA PRO A 192 -2.61 10.36 -21.87
C PRO A 192 -1.24 9.70 -22.07
N PHE A 193 -0.32 9.82 -21.10
CA PHE A 193 1.04 9.26 -21.17
C PHE A 193 1.10 7.75 -21.45
N PHE A 194 0.18 6.95 -20.93
CA PHE A 194 0.14 5.50 -21.20
C PHE A 194 -0.58 5.14 -22.51
N LEU A 195 -1.36 6.06 -23.08
CA LEU A 195 -2.14 5.86 -24.32
C LEU A 195 -1.42 6.45 -25.56
N GLU A 196 -0.71 7.56 -25.40
CA GLU A 196 0.12 8.22 -26.43
C GLU A 196 1.39 7.43 -26.77
N GLY A 197 1.73 6.38 -25.99
CA GLY A 197 2.78 5.43 -26.34
C GLY A 197 2.53 4.66 -27.65
N SER A 198 1.34 4.78 -28.26
CA SER A 198 0.98 4.18 -29.54
C SER A 198 1.27 5.05 -30.78
N GLY A 199 1.60 6.33 -30.62
CA GLY A 199 1.90 7.20 -31.76
C GLY A 199 2.68 8.45 -31.36
N ALA A 200 3.87 8.61 -31.95
CA ALA A 200 4.80 9.75 -31.77
C ALA A 200 5.63 9.74 -30.48
N LEU A 201 6.54 8.77 -30.37
CA LEU A 201 7.85 9.07 -29.79
C LEU A 201 8.88 8.61 -30.81
N GLU A 202 9.48 9.58 -31.48
CA GLU A 202 10.66 9.39 -32.32
C GLU A 202 11.72 8.58 -31.56
N ASP A 203 12.48 7.79 -32.30
CA ASP A 203 13.54 6.86 -31.86
C ASP A 203 14.72 7.55 -31.15
N ASP A 204 14.46 8.38 -30.14
CA ASP A 204 15.49 9.06 -29.37
C ASP A 204 15.78 8.30 -28.08
N LYS A 205 16.71 7.37 -28.24
CA LYS A 205 17.79 7.09 -27.28
C LYS A 205 17.35 6.90 -25.82
N CYS A 206 16.33 6.07 -25.58
CA CYS A 206 16.19 5.46 -24.28
C CYS A 206 17.38 4.51 -24.10
N SER A 207 18.41 4.92 -23.36
CA SER A 207 19.43 3.98 -22.90
C SER A 207 18.70 2.86 -22.17
N TYR A 208 18.71 1.66 -22.73
CA TYR A 208 18.25 0.48 -22.03
C TYR A 208 19.16 0.33 -20.80
N GLU A 209 18.70 0.79 -19.63
CA GLU A 209 19.32 0.39 -18.38
C GLU A 209 19.13 -1.12 -18.29
N THR A 210 20.24 -1.84 -18.32
CA THR A 210 20.28 -3.29 -18.41
C THR A 210 19.39 -3.90 -17.33
N SER A 211 18.52 -4.82 -17.71
CA SER A 211 17.59 -5.54 -16.82
C SER A 211 18.28 -6.39 -15.73
N GLU A 212 19.61 -6.42 -15.68
CA GLU A 212 20.41 -7.20 -14.73
C GLU A 212 20.20 -6.78 -13.27
N SER A 213 19.69 -5.58 -13.03
CA SER A 213 19.47 -5.05 -11.68
C SER A 213 18.07 -5.32 -11.12
N ALA A 214 17.10 -5.72 -11.94
CA ALA A 214 15.74 -5.98 -11.46
C ALA A 214 15.74 -7.16 -10.47
N LEU A 215 14.90 -7.05 -9.44
CA LEU A 215 14.70 -8.06 -8.40
C LEU A 215 13.32 -8.68 -8.55
N TRP A 216 13.19 -9.91 -8.08
CA TRP A 216 11.89 -10.49 -7.82
C TRP A 216 11.84 -10.99 -6.39
N ILE A 217 10.65 -10.91 -5.79
CA ILE A 217 10.31 -11.37 -4.45
C ILE A 217 9.07 -12.25 -4.59
N CYS A 218 8.99 -13.31 -3.79
CA CYS A 218 7.83 -14.18 -3.73
C CYS A 218 7.29 -14.28 -2.30
N THR A 219 6.17 -13.61 -2.03
CA THR A 219 5.46 -13.65 -0.74
C THR A 219 4.98 -15.06 -0.40
N VAL A 220 4.61 -15.86 -1.41
CA VAL A 220 4.20 -17.28 -1.25
C VAL A 220 5.31 -18.12 -0.63
N CYS A 221 6.58 -17.77 -0.89
CA CYS A 221 7.75 -18.54 -0.49
C CYS A 221 8.57 -17.82 0.58
N ASP A 222 7.88 -17.23 1.57
CA ASP A 222 8.50 -16.59 2.74
C ASP A 222 9.46 -15.45 2.33
N TYR A 223 9.04 -14.63 1.37
CA TYR A 223 9.81 -13.50 0.80
C TYR A 223 11.15 -13.91 0.16
N LEU A 224 11.23 -15.14 -0.37
CA LEU A 224 12.35 -15.55 -1.21
C LEU A 224 12.53 -14.53 -2.34
N SER A 225 13.77 -14.10 -2.54
CA SER A 225 14.11 -13.12 -3.58
C SER A 225 15.24 -13.61 -4.48
N GLY A 226 15.30 -13.05 -5.68
CA GLY A 226 16.32 -13.37 -6.67
C GLY A 226 16.40 -12.33 -7.77
N ARG A 227 17.26 -12.60 -8.75
CA ARG A 227 17.45 -11.79 -9.97
C ARG A 227 17.29 -12.68 -11.20
N GLY A 228 16.97 -12.07 -12.33
CA GLY A 228 16.80 -12.74 -13.61
C GLY A 228 15.37 -13.30 -13.78
N PHE A 229 14.79 -13.01 -14.94
CA PHE A 229 13.44 -13.46 -15.27
C PHE A 229 13.35 -14.98 -15.37
N GLU A 230 14.35 -15.64 -15.96
CA GLU A 230 14.38 -17.11 -16.05
C GLU A 230 14.40 -17.79 -14.67
N ASN A 231 15.13 -17.20 -13.71
CA ASN A 231 15.15 -17.71 -12.33
C ASN A 231 13.79 -17.51 -11.65
N PHE A 232 13.13 -16.37 -11.88
CA PHE A 232 11.76 -16.14 -11.43
C PHE A 232 10.80 -17.19 -11.99
N THR A 233 10.81 -17.39 -13.31
CA THR A 233 9.98 -18.37 -14.02
C THR A 233 10.25 -19.78 -13.52
N THR A 234 11.52 -20.16 -13.35
CA THR A 234 11.90 -21.46 -12.79
C THR A 234 11.39 -21.63 -11.36
N HIS A 235 11.44 -20.56 -10.55
CA HIS A 235 10.95 -20.56 -9.18
C HIS A 235 9.44 -20.78 -9.11
N VAL A 236 8.63 -19.96 -9.78
CA VAL A 236 7.17 -20.02 -9.69
C VAL A 236 6.60 -21.32 -10.28
N ASN A 237 7.27 -21.90 -11.27
CA ASN A 237 6.91 -23.20 -11.82
C ASN A 237 7.42 -24.40 -11.00
N SER A 238 8.21 -24.17 -9.94
CA SER A 238 8.79 -25.26 -9.15
C SER A 238 7.72 -26.02 -8.35
N ARG A 239 7.95 -27.31 -8.13
CA ARG A 239 7.09 -28.13 -7.24
C ARG A 239 7.03 -27.56 -5.81
N ARG A 240 8.10 -26.89 -5.36
CA ARG A 240 8.18 -26.28 -4.03
C ARG A 240 7.23 -25.09 -3.93
N HIS A 241 7.24 -24.20 -4.92
CA HIS A 241 6.32 -23.06 -4.98
C HIS A 241 4.86 -23.52 -5.02
N ASN A 242 4.54 -24.47 -5.90
CA ASN A 242 3.19 -25.03 -6.01
C ASN A 242 2.69 -25.67 -4.72
N ARG A 243 3.56 -26.31 -3.93
CA ARG A 243 3.18 -26.83 -2.60
C ARG A 243 2.87 -25.70 -1.61
N LYS A 244 3.65 -24.63 -1.62
CA LYS A 244 3.44 -23.46 -0.75
C LYS A 244 2.13 -22.74 -1.08
N LEU A 245 1.71 -22.69 -2.35
CA LEU A 245 0.40 -22.14 -2.73
C LEU A 245 -0.77 -22.84 -2.03
N LEU A 246 -0.64 -24.15 -1.71
CA LEU A 246 -1.69 -24.89 -1.00
C LEU A 246 -1.93 -24.38 0.43
N ASP A 247 -0.93 -23.75 1.05
CA ASP A 247 -1.06 -23.15 2.38
C ASP A 247 -1.99 -21.92 2.36
N TYR A 248 -2.32 -21.41 1.18
CA TYR A 248 -3.18 -20.25 0.95
C TYR A 248 -4.58 -20.62 0.45
N LEU A 249 -4.85 -21.90 0.18
CA LEU A 249 -6.19 -22.38 -0.20
C LEU A 249 -7.17 -22.30 0.98
N PRO A 250 -8.46 -22.00 0.74
CA PRO A 250 -9.49 -22.06 1.77
C PRO A 250 -9.57 -23.47 2.38
N ALA A 251 -9.93 -23.55 3.66
CA ALA A 251 -9.89 -24.81 4.42
C ALA A 251 -10.70 -25.97 3.79
N ASN A 252 -11.74 -25.68 2.99
CA ASN A 252 -12.57 -26.68 2.34
C ASN A 252 -11.86 -27.40 1.17
N ASP A 253 -10.88 -26.78 0.51
CA ASP A 253 -10.18 -27.36 -0.64
C ASP A 253 -8.91 -28.15 -0.25
N ARG A 254 -8.51 -28.08 1.03
CA ARG A 254 -7.33 -28.81 1.54
C ARG A 254 -7.59 -30.30 1.72
N PHE A 255 -8.85 -30.73 1.71
CA PHE A 255 -9.27 -32.09 2.04
C PHE A 255 -9.59 -32.98 0.83
N THR A 256 -9.49 -32.50 -0.42
CA THR A 256 -9.60 -33.35 -1.63
C THR A 256 -8.30 -34.13 -1.89
N ARG A 257 -7.78 -34.79 -0.86
CA ARG A 257 -6.82 -35.89 -1.00
C ARG A 257 -7.60 -37.20 -1.05
N GLU A 258 -8.16 -37.52 -2.21
CA GLU A 258 -8.31 -38.93 -2.55
C GLU A 258 -6.99 -39.37 -3.19
N TYR A 259 -6.19 -40.12 -2.42
CA TYR A 259 -5.16 -40.95 -3.00
C TYR A 259 -5.84 -41.94 -3.94
N PRO A 260 -5.38 -42.13 -5.20
CA PRO A 260 -5.85 -43.25 -5.98
C PRO A 260 -5.41 -44.53 -5.25
N LEU A 261 -6.38 -45.22 -4.66
CA LEU A 261 -6.21 -46.61 -4.25
C LEU A 261 -5.94 -47.40 -5.54
N ASN A 262 -4.67 -47.75 -5.75
CA ASN A 262 -4.30 -48.80 -6.68
C ASN A 262 -5.01 -50.08 -6.25
N HIS A 263 -6.11 -50.42 -6.91
CA HIS A 263 -6.57 -51.80 -6.97
C HIS A 263 -5.91 -52.44 -8.20
N GLY A 264 -4.77 -53.08 -7.94
CA GLY A 264 -4.20 -54.10 -8.81
C GLY A 264 -4.37 -55.46 -8.14
N ASP A 265 -4.94 -56.38 -8.92
CA ASP A 265 -5.13 -57.84 -8.75
C ASP A 265 -6.12 -58.35 -7.68
#